data_AF-A0AAE2WIC6-F1
#
_entry.id   AF-A0AAE2WIC6-F1
#
_cell.length_a   1.000
_cell.length_b   1.000
_cell.length_c   1.000
_cell.angle_alpha   90.00
_cell.angle_beta   90.00
_cell.angle_gamma   90.00
#
_symmetry.space_group_name_H-M   'P 1'
#
loop_
_entity.id
_entity.type
_entity.pdbx_description
1 polymer ?
#
loop_
_entity_poly.entity_id
_entity_poly.type
_entity_poly.pdbx_seq_one_letter_code
_entity_poly.pdbx_strand_id
1 'polypeptide(L)'
;ESVPQRKAAPQPEKPSQPAASLAAGVVVEALPNGEVEIALSGQQWRIRGMALVKAGSGAMKVNAQVLDTASGVVFADSVDMMSARSRAGYARLAASELGLAESDIKRCLGRVLLALESHLSQPETGDNTAPALDDAAKADALALLQDPNLIGRLTDDLAACGVVGESTNLVAGYLAAVSRKLDKPLAVLIQSSSAAGKSSLMDAVLNLIPPEERLQYSAMTGQSLFYLGETNLQHKILAIAEEEGVRQAAYALKLLQSDGELTIASTGKDEATGNLVTKQYTVKGPVMLMLTTTAIDVDEELLNRCLVLTVNESREQTEAIHALQRHKQTLAGLLMENEKGYLTELHQNAQRLLKPLKVVNPFASQLTFLSDKTRTRRDHMKYLTLIQSIALLHQYQRDVKQVEHRGTVIEYIEVERSDIVLANRLAHEILGRTLDEMPPQTRKL
;
A
#
# COMPACT_ATOMS: atom_id res chain seq x y z
N GLU A 1 6.41 -54.18 -27.07
CA GLU A 1 7.69 -53.56 -26.66
C GLU A 1 7.39 -52.46 -25.66
N SER A 2 7.84 -52.64 -24.42
CA SER A 2 7.62 -51.74 -23.28
C SER A 2 8.80 -50.77 -23.16
N VAL A 3 8.56 -49.48 -23.36
CA VAL A 3 9.55 -48.41 -23.18
C VAL A 3 9.53 -47.95 -21.70
N PRO A 4 10.68 -47.85 -21.00
CA PRO A 4 10.71 -47.64 -19.55
C PRO A 4 10.54 -46.17 -19.15
N GLN A 5 9.80 -45.95 -18.06
CA GLN A 5 9.64 -44.66 -17.36
C GLN A 5 10.96 -44.23 -16.70
N ARG A 6 11.44 -43.02 -17.01
CA ARG A 6 12.53 -42.35 -16.28
C ARG A 6 11.99 -41.78 -14.97
N LYS A 7 12.57 -42.20 -13.85
CA LYS A 7 12.38 -41.64 -12.50
C LYS A 7 12.75 -40.16 -12.48
N ALA A 8 11.87 -39.32 -11.93
CA ALA A 8 12.14 -37.92 -11.64
C ALA A 8 13.18 -37.81 -10.51
N ALA A 9 14.19 -36.96 -10.72
CA ALA A 9 15.15 -36.56 -9.70
C ALA A 9 14.51 -35.54 -8.73
N PRO A 10 14.89 -35.54 -7.44
CA PRO A 10 14.38 -34.57 -6.46
C PRO A 10 14.87 -33.15 -6.80
N GLN A 11 13.96 -32.18 -6.71
CA GLN A 11 14.25 -30.75 -6.87
C GLN A 11 15.12 -30.24 -5.69
N PRO A 12 16.08 -29.33 -5.93
CA PRO A 12 16.90 -28.76 -4.87
C PRO A 12 16.09 -27.81 -3.98
N GLU A 13 16.26 -27.94 -2.66
CA GLU A 13 15.75 -27.00 -1.66
C GLU A 13 16.23 -25.56 -1.98
N LYS A 14 15.31 -24.60 -1.84
CA LYS A 14 15.62 -23.17 -1.97
C LYS A 14 16.53 -22.74 -0.81
N PRO A 15 17.55 -21.90 -1.05
CA PRO A 15 18.42 -21.39 0.02
C PRO A 15 17.63 -20.48 0.97
N SER A 16 17.86 -20.67 2.28
CA SER A 16 17.40 -19.77 3.34
C SER A 16 17.97 -18.35 3.15
N GLN A 17 17.17 -17.35 3.51
CA GLN A 17 17.54 -15.93 3.41
C GLN A 17 18.74 -15.62 4.33
N PRO A 18 19.65 -14.71 3.92
CA PRO A 18 20.85 -14.42 4.69
C PRO A 18 20.52 -13.70 6.01
N ALA A 19 21.02 -14.28 7.10
CA ALA A 19 21.09 -13.74 8.45
C ALA A 19 21.47 -12.24 8.51
N ALA A 20 20.65 -11.43 9.19
CA ALA A 20 21.04 -10.09 9.59
C ALA A 20 21.92 -10.17 10.85
N SER A 21 23.22 -9.84 10.74
CA SER A 21 24.10 -9.76 11.91
C SER A 21 23.98 -8.38 12.56
N LEU A 22 23.50 -8.31 13.80
CA LEU A 22 23.32 -7.08 14.55
C LEU A 22 24.11 -7.17 15.86
N ALA A 23 25.23 -6.45 15.91
CA ALA A 23 26.30 -6.52 16.93
C ALA A 23 27.24 -7.74 16.82
N ALA A 24 28.53 -7.52 17.13
CA ALA A 24 29.60 -8.50 16.98
C ALA A 24 29.22 -9.87 17.58
N GLY A 25 28.98 -10.86 16.71
CA GLY A 25 28.69 -12.24 17.08
C GLY A 25 27.23 -12.55 17.46
N VAL A 26 26.27 -11.68 17.11
CA VAL A 26 24.83 -11.97 17.25
C VAL A 26 24.19 -12.10 15.87
N VAL A 27 23.64 -13.29 15.57
CA VAL A 27 22.87 -13.55 14.35
C VAL A 27 21.42 -13.75 14.74
N VAL A 28 20.52 -12.97 14.14
CA VAL A 28 19.07 -13.11 14.35
C VAL A 28 18.44 -13.66 13.08
N GLU A 29 17.67 -14.74 13.20
CA GLU A 29 16.94 -15.38 12.12
C GLU A 29 15.47 -15.55 12.52
N ALA A 30 14.55 -15.02 11.71
CA ALA A 30 13.12 -15.24 11.89
C ALA A 30 12.71 -16.53 11.18
N LEU A 31 12.07 -17.43 11.92
CA LEU A 31 11.62 -18.72 11.39
C LEU A 31 10.19 -18.61 10.80
N PRO A 32 9.84 -19.44 9.79
CA PRO A 32 8.52 -19.39 9.13
C PRO A 32 7.31 -19.61 10.05
N ASN A 33 7.52 -20.15 11.26
CA ASN A 33 6.49 -20.39 12.27
C ASN A 33 6.29 -19.20 13.23
N GLY A 34 6.95 -18.05 13.00
CA GLY A 34 6.88 -16.86 13.87
C GLY A 34 7.75 -16.95 15.13
N GLU A 35 8.68 -17.91 15.19
CA GLU A 35 9.73 -17.96 16.20
C GLU A 35 10.95 -17.14 15.77
N VAL A 36 11.74 -16.67 16.74
CA VAL A 36 12.98 -15.93 16.48
C VAL A 36 14.15 -16.72 17.04
N GLU A 37 15.13 -17.02 16.20
CA GLU A 37 16.38 -17.67 16.58
C GLU A 37 17.50 -16.63 16.69
N ILE A 38 18.26 -16.65 17.78
CA ILE A 38 19.33 -15.72 18.09
C ILE A 38 20.57 -16.54 18.44
N ALA A 39 21.57 -16.56 17.55
CA ALA A 39 22.85 -17.19 17.84
C ALA A 39 23.80 -16.19 18.50
N LEU A 40 24.31 -16.55 19.67
CA LEU A 40 25.38 -15.87 20.39
C LEU A 40 26.60 -16.79 20.46
N SER A 41 27.80 -16.24 20.65
CA SER A 41 29.03 -17.03 20.81
C SER A 41 28.90 -18.07 21.93
N GLY A 42 28.72 -19.34 21.57
CA GLY A 42 28.54 -20.47 22.50
C GLY A 42 27.09 -20.82 22.86
N GLN A 43 26.09 -20.02 22.47
CA GLN A 43 24.69 -20.26 22.83
C GLN A 43 23.74 -20.00 21.67
N GLN A 44 22.73 -20.85 21.52
CA GLN A 44 21.61 -20.63 20.61
C GLN A 44 20.35 -20.34 21.41
N TRP A 45 19.67 -19.25 21.09
CA TRP A 45 18.45 -18.83 21.75
C TRP A 45 17.28 -18.94 20.78
N ARG A 46 16.17 -19.53 21.23
CA ARG A 46 14.93 -19.61 20.46
C ARG A 46 13.81 -18.96 21.26
N ILE A 47 13.18 -17.96 20.67
CA ILE A 47 12.16 -17.13 21.31
C ILE A 47 10.81 -17.40 20.65
N ARG A 48 9.83 -17.79 21.47
CA ARG A 48 8.45 -18.05 21.05
C ARG A 48 7.48 -17.04 21.64
N GLY A 49 6.38 -16.81 20.92
CA GLY A 49 5.31 -15.90 21.35
C GLY A 49 5.54 -14.43 20.94
N MET A 50 6.48 -14.17 20.05
CA MET A 50 6.78 -12.82 19.55
C MET A 50 5.59 -12.17 18.84
N ALA A 51 4.75 -12.95 18.15
CA ALA A 51 3.53 -12.45 17.49
C ALA A 51 2.51 -11.78 18.44
N LEU A 52 2.59 -12.04 19.75
CA LEU A 52 1.71 -11.42 20.75
C LEU A 52 2.28 -10.11 21.32
N VAL A 53 3.54 -9.77 20.98
CA VAL A 53 4.25 -8.61 21.51
C VAL A 53 4.19 -7.46 20.50
N LYS A 54 3.56 -6.34 20.89
CA LYS A 54 3.53 -5.12 20.08
C LYS A 54 4.77 -4.26 20.33
N ALA A 55 5.28 -3.61 19.28
CA ALA A 55 6.33 -2.61 19.39
C ALA A 55 5.93 -1.50 20.38
N GLY A 56 6.84 -1.14 21.29
CA GLY A 56 6.59 -0.11 22.33
C GLY A 56 5.75 -0.58 23.53
N SER A 57 5.41 -1.87 23.63
CA SER A 57 4.74 -2.42 24.81
C SER A 57 5.62 -2.34 26.07
N GLY A 58 5.05 -1.95 27.21
CA GLY A 58 5.74 -1.93 28.51
C GLY A 58 6.04 -3.32 29.11
N ALA A 59 5.57 -4.39 28.45
CA ALA A 59 5.85 -5.78 28.82
C ALA A 59 6.17 -6.60 27.55
N MET A 60 7.15 -7.50 27.64
CA MET A 60 7.56 -8.40 26.56
C MET A 60 7.61 -9.84 27.10
N LYS A 61 6.43 -10.45 27.22
CA LYS A 61 6.29 -11.82 27.73
C LYS A 61 6.48 -12.82 26.59
N VAL A 62 7.56 -13.58 26.68
CA VAL A 62 7.94 -14.58 25.68
C VAL A 62 8.32 -15.89 26.38
N ASN A 63 8.33 -17.00 25.63
CA ASN A 63 9.00 -18.21 26.07
C ASN A 63 10.40 -18.21 25.45
N ALA A 64 11.42 -18.10 26.29
CA ALA A 64 12.81 -18.13 25.85
C ALA A 64 13.36 -19.53 26.10
N GLN A 65 14.02 -20.07 25.09
CA GLN A 65 14.81 -21.29 25.16
C GLN A 65 16.27 -20.94 24.88
N VAL A 66 17.19 -21.47 25.67
CA VAL A 66 18.64 -21.35 25.47
C VAL A 66 19.24 -22.74 25.40
N LEU A 67 20.06 -22.97 24.38
CA LEU A 67 20.88 -24.14 24.16
C LEU A 67 22.35 -23.74 24.31
N ASP A 68 23.08 -24.39 25.21
CA ASP A 68 24.53 -24.27 25.24
C ASP A 68 25.14 -25.19 24.18
N THR A 69 25.84 -24.60 23.22
CA THR A 69 26.39 -25.33 22.06
C THR A 69 27.58 -26.22 22.42
N ALA A 70 28.24 -25.97 23.57
CA ALA A 70 29.35 -26.79 24.03
C ALA A 70 28.87 -28.07 24.75
N SER A 71 27.87 -27.94 25.63
CA SER A 71 27.35 -29.08 26.41
C SER A 71 26.15 -29.78 25.79
N GLY A 72 25.42 -29.13 24.88
CA GLY A 72 24.16 -29.62 24.31
C GLY A 72 22.97 -29.52 25.26
N VAL A 73 23.13 -28.93 26.45
CA VAL A 73 22.07 -28.77 27.45
C VAL A 73 21.15 -27.62 27.07
N VAL A 74 19.85 -27.80 27.30
CA VAL A 74 18.81 -26.83 26.96
C VAL A 74 18.03 -26.44 28.21
N PHE A 75 17.73 -25.15 28.34
CA PHE A 75 16.78 -24.62 29.30
C PHE A 75 15.71 -23.81 28.59
N ALA A 76 14.43 -23.91 28.99
CA ALA A 76 13.35 -23.10 28.44
C ALA A 76 12.33 -22.72 29.50
N ASP A 77 11.97 -21.43 29.56
CA ASP A 77 10.95 -20.92 30.48
C ASP A 77 10.34 -19.60 29.95
N SER A 78 9.23 -19.20 30.55
CA SER A 78 8.62 -17.90 30.34
C SER A 78 9.44 -16.78 30.98
N VAL A 79 9.61 -15.68 30.24
CA VAL A 79 10.32 -14.49 30.72
C VAL A 79 9.64 -13.23 30.20
N ASP A 80 9.48 -12.25 31.07
CA ASP A 80 9.16 -10.89 30.66
C ASP A 80 10.48 -10.13 30.45
N MET A 81 10.86 -9.95 29.19
CA MET A 81 12.13 -9.34 28.80
C MET A 81 12.22 -7.87 29.20
N MET A 82 11.11 -7.18 29.49
CA MET A 82 11.11 -5.81 30.00
C MET A 82 11.30 -5.75 31.53
N SER A 83 10.98 -6.83 32.24
CA SER A 83 11.07 -6.89 33.71
C SER A 83 12.44 -7.38 34.19
N ALA A 84 13.21 -6.50 34.83
CA ALA A 84 14.51 -6.86 35.41
C ALA A 84 14.40 -8.00 36.44
N ARG A 85 13.32 -8.04 37.21
CA ARG A 85 13.04 -9.12 38.17
C ARG A 85 12.81 -10.46 37.46
N SER A 86 12.05 -10.45 36.36
CA SER A 86 11.80 -11.66 35.56
C SER A 86 13.08 -12.17 34.90
N ARG A 87 13.88 -11.28 34.28
CA ARG A 87 15.20 -11.64 33.72
C ARG A 87 16.14 -12.23 34.76
N ALA A 88 16.16 -11.69 35.99
CA ALA A 88 16.98 -12.24 37.06
C ALA A 88 16.54 -13.64 37.51
N GLY A 89 15.23 -13.90 37.55
CA GLY A 89 14.68 -15.23 37.84
C GLY A 89 15.07 -16.26 36.78
N TYR A 90 14.84 -15.95 35.51
CA TYR A 90 15.23 -16.79 34.38
C TYR A 90 16.73 -17.08 34.39
N ALA A 91 17.57 -16.05 34.57
CA ALA A 91 19.02 -16.20 34.54
C ALA A 91 19.54 -17.17 35.62
N ARG A 92 18.94 -17.16 36.81
CA ARG A 92 19.32 -18.04 37.92
C ARG A 92 19.01 -19.50 37.61
N LEU A 93 17.81 -19.78 37.09
CA LEU A 93 17.39 -21.14 36.74
C LEU A 93 18.21 -21.67 35.57
N ALA A 94 18.33 -20.88 34.50
CA ALA A 94 19.14 -21.23 33.33
C ALA A 94 20.62 -21.49 33.68
N ALA A 95 21.23 -20.66 34.54
CA ALA A 95 22.61 -20.85 34.97
C ALA A 95 22.81 -22.16 35.75
N SER A 96 21.85 -22.50 36.62
CA SER A 96 21.89 -23.75 37.38
C SER A 96 21.78 -24.98 36.47
N GLU A 97 20.96 -24.92 35.43
CA GLU A 97 20.69 -26.06 34.56
C GLU A 97 21.78 -26.25 33.50
N LEU A 98 22.28 -25.15 32.94
CA LEU A 98 23.38 -25.16 31.95
C LEU A 98 24.77 -25.31 32.58
N GLY A 99 24.90 -25.21 33.91
CA GLY A 99 26.19 -25.23 34.59
C GLY A 99 27.08 -24.00 34.28
N LEU A 100 26.45 -22.86 33.95
CA LEU A 100 27.12 -21.62 33.57
C LEU A 100 27.07 -20.58 34.70
N ALA A 101 27.90 -19.54 34.63
CA ALA A 101 27.81 -18.44 35.60
C ALA A 101 26.55 -17.59 35.35
N GLU A 102 25.84 -17.23 36.42
CA GLU A 102 24.64 -16.38 36.34
C GLU A 102 24.92 -15.03 35.67
N SER A 103 26.13 -14.49 35.83
CA SER A 103 26.59 -13.25 35.17
C SER A 103 26.61 -13.37 33.64
N ASP A 104 26.93 -14.55 33.12
CA ASP A 104 27.06 -14.78 31.68
C ASP A 104 25.69 -14.89 31.03
N ILE A 105 24.75 -15.60 31.68
CA ILE A 105 23.35 -15.63 31.24
C ILE A 105 22.71 -14.24 31.31
N LYS A 106 22.96 -13.47 32.37
CA LYS A 106 22.46 -12.08 32.47
C LYS A 106 22.97 -11.21 31.33
N ARG A 107 24.25 -11.34 30.97
CA ARG A 107 24.84 -10.60 29.84
C ARG A 107 24.21 -11.03 28.51
N CYS A 108 23.98 -12.32 28.32
CA CYS A 108 23.33 -12.87 27.12
C CYS A 108 21.88 -12.39 27.00
N LEU A 109 21.10 -12.44 28.09
CA LEU A 109 19.73 -11.91 28.12
C LEU A 109 19.65 -10.42 27.77
N GLY A 110 20.66 -9.62 28.15
CA GLY A 110 20.75 -8.23 27.74
C GLY A 110 20.93 -8.07 26.23
N ARG A 111 21.73 -8.94 25.59
CA ARG A 111 21.90 -8.97 24.13
C ARG A 111 20.66 -9.49 23.41
N VAL A 112 20.02 -10.51 23.95
CA VAL A 112 18.75 -11.04 23.44
C VAL A 112 17.66 -9.97 23.52
N LEU A 113 17.54 -9.23 24.62
CA LEU A 113 16.60 -8.11 24.72
C LEU A 113 16.83 -7.07 23.61
N LEU A 114 18.07 -6.63 23.42
CA LEU A 114 18.41 -5.66 22.37
C LEU A 114 18.10 -6.21 20.97
N ALA A 115 18.39 -7.49 20.72
CA ALA A 115 18.05 -8.15 19.47
C ALA A 115 16.53 -8.21 19.23
N LEU A 116 15.74 -8.49 20.27
CA LEU A 116 14.28 -8.53 20.20
C LEU A 116 13.67 -7.13 20.03
N GLU A 117 14.19 -6.11 20.71
CA GLU A 117 13.78 -4.71 20.51
C GLU A 117 14.12 -4.23 19.09
N SER A 118 15.28 -4.60 18.57
CA SER A 118 15.66 -4.32 17.19
C SER A 118 14.75 -5.06 16.19
N HIS A 119 14.42 -6.32 16.46
CA HIS A 119 13.53 -7.11 15.61
C HIS A 119 12.09 -6.56 15.59
N LEU A 120 11.58 -6.07 16.73
CA LEU A 120 10.25 -5.44 16.83
C LEU A 120 10.21 -4.02 16.24
N SER A 121 11.36 -3.36 16.10
CA SER A 121 11.48 -2.02 15.51
C SER A 121 11.84 -2.06 14.03
N GLN A 122 12.25 -3.21 13.51
CA GLN A 122 12.28 -3.45 12.08
C GLN A 122 10.83 -3.40 11.58
N PRO A 123 10.51 -2.59 10.56
CA PRO A 123 9.22 -2.71 9.90
C PRO A 123 9.11 -4.17 9.46
N GLU A 124 7.97 -4.83 9.73
CA GLU A 124 7.75 -6.16 9.20
C GLU A 124 8.02 -6.10 7.71
N THR A 125 9.11 -6.75 7.28
CA THR A 125 9.32 -7.13 5.89
C THR A 125 8.37 -8.28 5.63
N GLY A 126 7.08 -8.00 5.76
CA GLY A 126 6.07 -8.80 5.13
C GLY A 126 6.40 -8.76 3.66
N ASP A 127 7.01 -9.85 3.16
CA ASP A 127 6.67 -10.33 1.85
C ASP A 127 5.14 -10.31 1.83
N ASN A 128 4.60 -9.25 1.24
CA ASN A 128 3.18 -9.00 1.10
C ASN A 128 2.72 -9.98 0.03
N THR A 129 2.77 -11.27 0.33
CA THR A 129 2.18 -12.32 -0.50
C THR A 129 0.70 -12.02 -0.46
N ALA A 130 0.20 -11.42 -1.54
CA ALA A 130 -1.22 -11.23 -1.76
C ALA A 130 -1.93 -12.54 -1.36
N PRO A 131 -2.98 -12.46 -0.53
CA PRO A 131 -3.69 -13.65 -0.09
C PRO A 131 -4.07 -14.48 -1.32
N ALA A 132 -3.77 -15.77 -1.28
CA ALA A 132 -4.09 -16.66 -2.38
C ALA A 132 -5.62 -16.67 -2.56
N LEU A 133 -6.09 -16.13 -3.69
CA LEU A 133 -7.49 -16.16 -4.07
C LEU A 133 -7.93 -17.60 -4.25
N ASP A 134 -9.04 -17.99 -3.61
CA ASP A 134 -9.70 -19.23 -3.95
C ASP A 134 -10.32 -19.16 -5.36
N ASP A 135 -10.63 -20.33 -5.94
CA ASP A 135 -11.11 -20.41 -7.31
C ASP A 135 -12.48 -19.73 -7.52
N ALA A 136 -13.32 -19.68 -6.48
CA ALA A 136 -14.65 -19.08 -6.55
C ALA A 136 -14.57 -17.54 -6.55
N ALA A 137 -13.83 -16.96 -5.62
CA ALA A 137 -13.56 -15.53 -5.53
C ALA A 137 -12.85 -15.02 -6.79
N LYS A 138 -11.95 -15.83 -7.36
CA LYS A 138 -11.31 -15.53 -8.65
C LYS A 138 -12.31 -15.53 -9.80
N ALA A 139 -13.25 -16.49 -9.84
CA ALA A 139 -14.28 -16.54 -10.86
C ALA A 139 -15.23 -15.34 -10.78
N ASP A 140 -15.69 -14.99 -9.58
CA ASP A 140 -16.57 -13.83 -9.35
C ASP A 140 -15.89 -12.51 -9.73
N ALA A 141 -14.63 -12.33 -9.31
CA ALA A 141 -13.82 -11.17 -9.66
C ALA A 141 -13.58 -11.06 -11.17
N LEU A 142 -13.30 -12.19 -11.85
CA LEU A 142 -13.15 -12.21 -13.30
C LEU A 142 -14.47 -11.91 -14.01
N ALA A 143 -15.59 -12.44 -13.52
CA ALA A 143 -16.92 -12.16 -14.06
C ALA A 143 -17.27 -10.67 -13.95
N LEU A 144 -16.89 -10.00 -12.86
CA LEU A 144 -16.99 -8.54 -12.74
C LEU A 144 -16.13 -7.86 -13.84
N LEU A 145 -14.85 -8.20 -13.96
CA LEU A 145 -13.93 -7.57 -14.92
C LEU A 145 -14.30 -7.82 -16.39
N GLN A 146 -15.01 -8.90 -16.68
CA GLN A 146 -15.49 -9.25 -18.03
C GLN A 146 -16.86 -8.63 -18.37
N ASP A 147 -17.51 -7.97 -17.41
CA ASP A 147 -18.85 -7.41 -17.61
C ASP A 147 -18.84 -6.25 -18.63
N PRO A 148 -19.62 -6.31 -19.72
CA PRO A 148 -19.67 -5.23 -20.71
C PRO A 148 -20.13 -3.88 -20.16
N ASN A 149 -20.85 -3.88 -19.02
CA ASN A 149 -21.28 -2.69 -18.29
C ASN A 149 -20.50 -2.50 -16.98
N LEU A 150 -19.20 -2.82 -16.98
CA LEU A 150 -18.33 -2.74 -15.80
C LEU A 150 -18.40 -1.39 -15.07
N ILE A 151 -18.44 -0.27 -15.80
CA ILE A 151 -18.51 1.07 -15.18
C ILE A 151 -19.89 1.32 -14.55
N GLY A 152 -20.97 0.85 -15.16
CA GLY A 152 -22.31 0.92 -14.58
C GLY A 152 -22.40 0.10 -13.29
N ARG A 153 -21.88 -1.14 -13.32
CA ARG A 153 -21.80 -1.98 -12.12
C ARG A 153 -20.96 -1.35 -11.03
N LEU A 154 -19.80 -0.79 -11.37
CA LEU A 154 -18.98 -0.05 -10.42
C LEU A 154 -19.77 1.09 -9.76
N THR A 155 -20.53 1.88 -10.53
CA THR A 155 -21.36 2.95 -9.96
C THR A 155 -22.48 2.44 -9.06
N ASP A 156 -23.11 1.33 -9.44
CA ASP A 156 -24.18 0.71 -8.66
C ASP A 156 -23.64 0.10 -7.35
N ASP A 157 -22.50 -0.59 -7.41
CA ASP A 157 -21.81 -1.18 -6.25
C ASP A 157 -21.33 -0.09 -5.29
N LEU A 158 -20.82 1.03 -5.80
CA LEU A 158 -20.43 2.19 -4.99
C LEU A 158 -21.63 2.86 -4.32
N ALA A 159 -22.77 2.93 -5.01
CA ALA A 159 -24.03 3.40 -4.42
C ALA A 159 -24.51 2.44 -3.32
N ALA A 160 -24.40 1.13 -3.54
CA ALA A 160 -24.69 0.09 -2.56
C ALA A 160 -23.74 0.13 -1.34
N CYS A 161 -22.48 0.56 -1.53
CA CYS A 161 -21.54 0.86 -0.45
C CYS A 161 -21.94 2.11 0.37
N GLY A 162 -22.98 2.84 -0.04
CA GLY A 162 -23.57 3.93 0.71
C GLY A 162 -22.97 5.30 0.43
N VAL A 163 -22.47 5.54 -0.78
CA VAL A 163 -22.12 6.88 -1.26
C VAL A 163 -23.09 7.29 -2.35
N VAL A 164 -23.87 8.35 -2.11
CA VAL A 164 -24.90 8.85 -3.04
C VAL A 164 -24.41 10.15 -3.69
N GLY A 165 -24.79 10.38 -4.95
CA GLY A 165 -24.61 11.69 -5.62
C GLY A 165 -23.17 12.10 -5.96
N GLU A 166 -22.21 11.18 -5.81
CA GLU A 166 -20.77 11.40 -6.07
C GLU A 166 -20.23 10.46 -7.16
N SER A 167 -21.09 9.93 -8.04
CA SER A 167 -20.72 8.88 -9.00
C SER A 167 -19.52 9.24 -9.88
N THR A 168 -19.47 10.46 -10.43
CA THR A 168 -18.33 10.94 -11.23
C THR A 168 -17.03 10.93 -10.42
N ASN A 169 -17.06 11.49 -9.20
CA ASN A 169 -15.89 11.60 -8.34
C ASN A 169 -15.38 10.22 -7.90
N LEU A 170 -16.30 9.30 -7.59
CA LEU A 170 -15.95 7.93 -7.22
C LEU A 170 -15.35 7.15 -8.39
N VAL A 171 -15.96 7.23 -9.58
CA VAL A 171 -15.42 6.57 -10.79
C VAL A 171 -14.04 7.13 -11.12
N ALA A 172 -13.85 8.45 -11.06
CA ALA A 172 -12.55 9.05 -11.31
C ALA A 172 -11.52 8.67 -10.24
N GLY A 173 -11.91 8.63 -8.96
CA GLY A 173 -11.06 8.16 -7.87
C GLY A 173 -10.65 6.70 -8.05
N TYR A 174 -11.58 5.83 -8.46
CA TYR A 174 -11.33 4.42 -8.72
C TYR A 174 -10.41 4.22 -9.92
N LEU A 175 -10.64 4.94 -11.03
CA LEU A 175 -9.75 4.90 -12.21
C LEU A 175 -8.35 5.44 -11.89
N ALA A 176 -8.27 6.50 -11.08
CA ALA A 176 -6.99 6.96 -10.57
C ALA A 176 -6.31 5.88 -9.72
N ALA A 177 -7.04 5.16 -8.88
CA ALA A 177 -6.50 4.02 -8.13
C ALA A 177 -5.98 2.89 -9.03
N VAL A 178 -6.68 2.55 -10.12
CA VAL A 178 -6.23 1.58 -11.13
C VAL A 178 -4.92 2.03 -11.79
N SER A 179 -4.73 3.34 -12.01
CA SER A 179 -3.53 3.89 -12.64
C SER A 179 -2.23 3.58 -11.89
N ARG A 180 -2.27 3.12 -10.63
CA ARG A 180 -1.08 2.62 -9.87
C ARG A 180 -0.33 1.51 -10.63
N LYS A 181 -1.04 0.75 -11.47
CA LYS A 181 -0.49 -0.33 -12.31
C LYS A 181 0.11 0.18 -13.63
N LEU A 182 0.03 1.48 -13.93
CA LEU A 182 0.69 2.13 -15.05
C LEU A 182 2.08 2.67 -14.63
N ASP A 183 2.93 2.96 -15.60
CA ASP A 183 4.27 3.54 -15.36
C ASP A 183 4.21 4.95 -14.77
N LYS A 184 3.16 5.70 -15.10
CA LYS A 184 2.93 7.08 -14.66
C LYS A 184 1.50 7.21 -14.11
N PRO A 185 1.28 6.85 -12.84
CA PRO A 185 -0.03 6.93 -12.21
C PRO A 185 -0.56 8.37 -12.16
N LEU A 186 -1.88 8.48 -12.09
CA LEU A 186 -2.58 9.70 -11.72
C LEU A 186 -2.35 10.02 -10.24
N ALA A 187 -2.52 11.28 -9.89
CA ALA A 187 -2.67 11.71 -8.51
C ALA A 187 -4.02 12.41 -8.36
N VAL A 188 -4.62 12.28 -7.19
CA VAL A 188 -5.92 12.86 -6.85
C VAL A 188 -5.77 13.75 -5.63
N LEU A 189 -6.34 14.95 -5.70
CA LEU A 189 -6.54 15.83 -4.57
C LEU A 189 -8.03 16.07 -4.40
N ILE A 190 -8.58 15.64 -3.27
CA ILE A 190 -9.97 15.88 -2.90
C ILE A 190 -10.02 17.17 -2.07
N GLN A 191 -10.64 18.20 -2.63
CA GLN A 191 -10.74 19.53 -2.03
C GLN A 191 -12.20 19.88 -1.76
N SER A 192 -12.51 20.30 -0.54
CA SER A 192 -13.86 20.72 -0.14
C SER A 192 -13.84 21.43 1.21
N SER A 193 -14.97 22.01 1.62
CA SER A 193 -15.13 22.54 2.98
C SER A 193 -15.08 21.44 4.06
N SER A 194 -14.79 21.82 5.30
CA SER A 194 -14.78 20.87 6.43
C SER A 194 -16.15 20.19 6.57
N ALA A 195 -16.16 18.92 6.98
CA ALA A 195 -17.35 18.08 7.12
C ALA A 195 -18.17 17.80 5.84
N ALA A 196 -17.73 18.25 4.65
CA ALA A 196 -18.46 17.97 3.40
C ALA A 196 -18.35 16.51 2.90
N GLY A 197 -17.51 15.66 3.51
CA GLY A 197 -17.42 14.23 3.17
C GLY A 197 -16.20 13.80 2.35
N LYS A 198 -15.09 14.56 2.38
CA LYS A 198 -13.83 14.20 1.69
C LYS A 198 -13.28 12.84 2.12
N SER A 199 -13.19 12.63 3.44
CA SER A 199 -12.68 11.37 3.98
C SER A 199 -13.61 10.23 3.58
N SER A 200 -14.92 10.45 3.59
CA SER A 200 -15.89 9.46 3.11
C SER A 200 -15.68 9.10 1.63
N LEU A 201 -15.41 10.08 0.76
CA LEU A 201 -15.10 9.83 -0.66
C LEU A 201 -13.78 9.05 -0.80
N MET A 202 -12.74 9.45 -0.08
CA MET A 202 -11.44 8.79 -0.07
C MET A 202 -11.57 7.33 0.41
N ASP A 203 -12.20 7.12 1.56
CA ASP A 203 -12.38 5.80 2.16
C ASP A 203 -13.24 4.89 1.28
N ALA A 204 -14.28 5.44 0.63
CA ALA A 204 -15.11 4.67 -0.29
C ALA A 204 -14.30 4.09 -1.46
N VAL A 205 -13.37 4.87 -2.03
CA VAL A 205 -12.48 4.37 -3.09
C VAL A 205 -11.43 3.42 -2.52
N LEU A 206 -10.76 3.79 -1.43
CA LEU A 206 -9.66 3.00 -0.85
C LEU A 206 -10.12 1.65 -0.31
N ASN A 207 -11.36 1.53 0.19
CA ASN A 207 -11.90 0.26 0.66
C ASN A 207 -12.02 -0.77 -0.46
N LEU A 208 -12.26 -0.34 -1.70
CA LEU A 208 -12.30 -1.22 -2.88
C LEU A 208 -10.90 -1.66 -3.35
N ILE A 209 -9.83 -1.12 -2.77
CA ILE A 209 -8.45 -1.46 -3.08
C ILE A 209 -7.91 -2.43 -2.03
N PRO A 210 -7.20 -3.50 -2.44
CA PRO A 210 -6.60 -4.45 -1.51
C PRO A 210 -5.74 -3.76 -0.45
N PRO A 211 -5.85 -4.12 0.84
CA PRO A 211 -5.08 -3.52 1.91
C PRO A 211 -3.56 -3.61 1.68
N GLU A 212 -3.08 -4.66 1.02
CA GLU A 212 -1.67 -4.86 0.69
C GLU A 212 -1.13 -3.88 -0.38
N GLU A 213 -2.03 -3.24 -1.16
CA GLU A 213 -1.69 -2.29 -2.23
C GLU A 213 -1.99 -0.83 -1.85
N ARG A 214 -2.30 -0.55 -0.59
CA ARG A 214 -2.56 0.82 -0.10
C ARG A 214 -1.87 1.09 1.22
N LEU A 215 -1.37 2.31 1.39
CA LEU A 215 -0.88 2.86 2.65
C LEU A 215 -1.70 4.10 2.96
N GLN A 216 -2.29 4.14 4.15
CA GLN A 216 -3.14 5.25 4.58
C GLN A 216 -2.56 5.87 5.85
N TYR A 217 -2.27 7.16 5.80
CA TYR A 217 -1.74 7.93 6.93
C TYR A 217 -2.66 9.10 7.24
N SER A 218 -2.93 9.33 8.53
CA SER A 218 -3.67 10.51 8.98
C SER A 218 -2.84 11.79 8.92
N ALA A 219 -1.53 11.68 9.11
CA ALA A 219 -0.57 12.75 8.97
C ALA A 219 0.83 12.13 8.78
N MET A 220 1.72 12.81 8.05
CA MET A 220 3.10 12.38 7.90
C MET A 220 4.05 13.56 7.77
N THR A 221 5.28 13.42 8.27
CA THR A 221 6.31 14.43 8.10
C THR A 221 7.03 14.21 6.77
N GLY A 222 7.49 15.28 6.11
CA GLY A 222 8.22 15.15 4.85
C GLY A 222 9.48 14.28 4.95
N GLN A 223 10.13 14.25 6.12
CA GLN A 223 11.28 13.38 6.38
C GLN A 223 10.90 11.90 6.43
N SER A 224 9.78 11.56 7.07
CA SER A 224 9.32 10.16 7.17
C SER A 224 9.14 9.50 5.81
N LEU A 225 8.74 10.28 4.79
CA LEU A 225 8.54 9.77 3.43
C LEU A 225 9.81 9.18 2.81
N PHE A 226 10.99 9.72 3.13
CA PHE A 226 12.26 9.23 2.59
C PHE A 226 12.72 7.92 3.24
N TYR A 227 12.26 7.64 4.47
CA TYR A 227 12.56 6.40 5.19
C TYR A 227 11.52 5.31 4.91
N LEU A 228 10.43 5.63 4.20
CA LEU A 228 9.49 4.62 3.69
C LEU A 228 10.11 3.71 2.63
N GLY A 229 11.35 3.93 2.18
CA GLY A 229 12.02 3.09 1.17
C GLY A 229 12.21 1.63 1.62
N GLU A 230 12.20 1.38 2.92
CA GLU A 230 12.14 0.03 3.49
C GLU A 230 10.80 -0.66 3.20
N THR A 231 9.76 0.12 2.92
CA THR A 231 8.43 -0.33 2.50
C THR A 231 8.30 -0.21 0.97
N ASN A 232 8.07 -1.30 0.26
CA ASN A 232 7.88 -1.25 -1.19
C ASN A 232 6.62 -0.42 -1.55
N LEU A 233 6.80 0.77 -2.14
CA LEU A 233 5.71 1.66 -2.60
C LEU A 233 5.33 1.43 -4.08
N GLN A 234 6.05 0.57 -4.80
CA GLN A 234 5.78 0.33 -6.22
C GLN A 234 4.39 -0.28 -6.39
N HIS A 235 3.63 0.28 -7.33
CA HIS A 235 2.26 -0.11 -7.65
C HIS A 235 1.27 -0.02 -6.49
N LYS A 236 1.57 0.82 -5.48
CA LYS A 236 0.68 1.07 -4.35
C LYS A 236 0.04 2.45 -4.40
N ILE A 237 -0.97 2.62 -3.55
CA ILE A 237 -1.60 3.91 -3.29
C ILE A 237 -1.05 4.46 -1.99
N LEU A 238 -0.56 5.70 -2.01
CA LEU A 238 -0.25 6.47 -0.82
C LEU A 238 -1.38 7.47 -0.58
N ALA A 239 -2.18 7.19 0.44
CA ALA A 239 -3.27 8.05 0.89
C ALA A 239 -2.85 8.87 2.11
N ILE A 240 -2.98 10.19 2.01
CA ILE A 240 -2.66 11.12 3.11
C ILE A 240 -3.93 11.92 3.41
N ALA A 241 -4.46 11.70 4.60
CA ALA A 241 -5.54 12.51 5.12
C ALA A 241 -5.01 13.85 5.64
N GLU A 242 -5.84 14.88 5.55
CA GLU A 242 -5.64 16.19 6.19
C GLU A 242 -4.53 17.12 5.65
N GLU A 243 -4.80 18.42 5.77
CA GLU A 243 -4.03 19.52 5.18
C GLU A 243 -2.56 19.58 5.66
N GLU A 244 -2.34 19.38 6.96
CA GLU A 244 -1.02 19.54 7.56
C GLU A 244 -0.04 18.46 7.09
N GLY A 245 -0.52 17.23 6.86
CA GLY A 245 0.28 16.15 6.27
C GLY A 245 0.73 16.45 4.85
N VAL A 246 -0.17 17.01 4.02
CA VAL A 246 0.16 17.41 2.65
C VAL A 246 1.19 18.53 2.63
N ARG A 247 1.04 19.57 3.49
CA ARG A 247 1.96 20.71 3.55
C ARG A 247 3.37 20.28 3.94
N GLN A 248 3.51 19.45 4.97
CA GLN A 248 4.81 18.99 5.47
C GLN A 248 5.52 18.05 4.50
N ALA A 249 4.78 17.28 3.70
CA ALA A 249 5.33 16.32 2.74
C ALA A 249 5.35 16.83 1.29
N ALA A 250 4.83 18.03 1.00
CA ALA A 250 4.59 18.53 -0.35
C ALA A 250 5.81 18.40 -1.28
N TYR A 251 7.00 18.77 -0.81
CA TYR A 251 8.22 18.67 -1.62
C TYR A 251 8.54 17.23 -2.02
N ALA A 252 8.48 16.29 -1.07
CA ALA A 252 8.76 14.89 -1.32
C ALA A 252 7.67 14.26 -2.21
N LEU A 253 6.41 14.64 -2.04
CA LEU A 253 5.31 14.19 -2.92
C LEU A 253 5.50 14.69 -4.37
N LYS A 254 5.96 15.92 -4.57
CA LYS A 254 6.25 16.49 -5.91
C LYS A 254 7.36 15.71 -6.63
N LEU A 255 8.44 15.38 -5.92
CA LEU A 255 9.55 14.62 -6.47
C LEU A 255 9.12 13.19 -6.83
N LEU A 256 8.40 12.51 -5.92
CA LEU A 256 7.92 11.14 -6.15
C LEU A 256 7.00 11.05 -7.37
N GLN A 257 6.22 12.10 -7.63
CA GLN A 257 5.34 12.19 -8.78
C GLN A 257 6.07 12.55 -10.09
N SER A 258 7.11 13.38 -10.02
CA SER A 258 7.81 13.88 -11.22
C SER A 258 8.92 12.92 -11.67
N ASP A 259 9.70 12.44 -10.72
CA ASP A 259 10.93 11.67 -10.96
C ASP A 259 10.70 10.17 -10.78
N GLY A 260 9.58 9.77 -10.14
CA GLY A 260 9.24 8.38 -9.90
C GLY A 260 10.07 7.70 -8.80
N GLU A 261 11.00 8.43 -8.19
CA GLU A 261 11.80 7.97 -7.06
C GLU A 261 12.14 9.13 -6.11
N LEU A 262 12.43 8.79 -4.86
CA LEU A 262 12.99 9.72 -3.88
C LEU A 262 14.29 9.15 -3.38
N THR A 263 15.30 10.01 -3.30
CA THR A 263 16.58 9.64 -2.70
C THR A 263 16.97 10.70 -1.68
N ILE A 264 17.35 10.27 -0.49
CA ILE A 264 18.01 11.13 0.50
C ILE A 264 19.30 10.46 0.98
N ALA A 265 20.33 11.28 1.16
CA ALA A 265 21.54 10.89 1.86
C ALA A 265 21.44 11.39 3.30
N SER A 266 21.47 10.48 4.26
CA SER A 266 21.40 10.80 5.69
C SER A 266 22.59 10.16 6.41
N THR A 267 23.18 10.88 7.36
CA THR A 267 24.27 10.34 8.19
C THR A 267 23.73 9.29 9.15
N GLY A 268 24.04 8.03 8.86
CA GLY A 268 23.90 6.92 9.80
C GLY A 268 25.21 6.70 10.57
N LYS A 269 25.14 5.94 11.66
CA LYS A 269 26.36 5.39 12.27
C LYS A 269 26.66 4.04 11.64
N ASP A 270 27.92 3.83 11.32
CA ASP A 270 28.46 2.54 10.90
C ASP A 270 28.50 1.62 12.12
N GLU A 271 27.79 0.50 12.05
CA GLU A 271 27.61 -0.42 13.18
C GLU A 271 28.90 -1.14 13.59
N ALA A 272 29.89 -1.21 12.69
CA ALA A 272 31.17 -1.85 12.95
C ALA A 272 32.23 -0.87 13.46
N THR A 273 32.24 0.37 12.97
CA THR A 273 33.31 1.35 13.25
C THR A 273 32.86 2.51 14.14
N GLY A 274 31.56 2.70 14.36
CA GLY A 274 31.00 3.82 15.11
C GLY A 274 31.13 5.17 14.41
N ASN A 275 31.75 5.20 13.23
CA ASN A 275 31.93 6.40 12.43
C ASN A 275 30.61 6.83 11.78
N LEU A 276 30.48 8.12 11.52
CA LEU A 276 29.37 8.63 10.72
C LEU A 276 29.60 8.22 9.27
N VAL A 277 28.69 7.41 8.74
CA VAL A 277 28.64 7.02 7.33
C VAL A 277 27.36 7.52 6.71
N THR A 278 27.46 8.06 5.51
CA THR A 278 26.28 8.49 4.76
C THR A 278 25.54 7.25 4.25
N LYS A 279 24.35 6.99 4.79
CA LYS A 279 23.41 5.99 4.28
C LYS A 279 22.47 6.66 3.29
N GLN A 280 22.26 6.00 2.15
CA GLN A 280 21.33 6.46 1.12
C GLN A 280 20.01 5.69 1.25
N TYR A 281 18.91 6.41 1.40
CA TYR A 281 17.57 5.85 1.41
C TYR A 281 16.90 6.19 0.08
N THR A 282 16.43 5.16 -0.61
CA THR A 282 15.75 5.32 -1.91
C THR A 282 14.35 4.70 -1.85
N VAL A 283 13.35 5.50 -2.19
CA VAL A 283 11.95 5.09 -2.36
C VAL A 283 11.68 5.01 -3.85
N LYS A 284 11.18 3.88 -4.33
CA LYS A 284 10.85 3.70 -5.75
C LYS A 284 9.34 3.68 -5.97
N GLY A 285 8.88 4.47 -6.93
CA GLY A 285 7.57 4.34 -7.56
C GLY A 285 7.57 3.32 -8.70
N PRO A 286 6.49 3.23 -9.49
CA PRO A 286 5.35 4.15 -9.54
C PRO A 286 4.41 4.05 -8.34
N VAL A 287 3.87 5.17 -7.87
CA VAL A 287 2.91 5.24 -6.75
C VAL A 287 1.78 6.19 -7.10
N MET A 288 0.55 5.80 -6.77
CA MET A 288 -0.63 6.66 -6.91
C MET A 288 -0.82 7.48 -5.63
N LEU A 289 -0.96 8.80 -5.76
CA LEU A 289 -1.19 9.69 -4.62
C LEU A 289 -2.67 10.02 -4.49
N MET A 290 -3.25 9.81 -3.31
CA MET A 290 -4.61 10.26 -2.99
C MET A 290 -4.58 11.15 -1.74
N LEU A 291 -4.84 12.43 -1.95
CA LEU A 291 -4.68 13.47 -0.94
C LEU A 291 -6.03 14.10 -0.64
N THR A 292 -6.26 14.51 0.61
CA THR A 292 -7.44 15.30 0.99
C THR A 292 -6.99 16.62 1.61
N THR A 293 -7.70 17.70 1.33
CA THR A 293 -7.40 19.01 1.94
C THR A 293 -8.65 19.85 2.15
N THR A 294 -8.62 20.63 3.23
CA THR A 294 -9.59 21.69 3.55
C THR A 294 -9.13 23.06 3.05
N ALA A 295 -7.84 23.22 2.75
CA ALA A 295 -7.29 24.48 2.28
C ALA A 295 -7.82 24.83 0.91
N ILE A 296 -8.24 26.09 0.76
CA ILE A 296 -8.51 26.70 -0.54
C ILE A 296 -7.18 27.04 -1.22
N ASP A 297 -6.19 27.47 -0.45
CA ASP A 297 -4.84 27.81 -0.90
C ASP A 297 -3.89 26.62 -0.72
N VAL A 298 -3.77 25.82 -1.77
CA VAL A 298 -2.85 24.69 -1.87
C VAL A 298 -1.76 25.07 -2.85
N ASP A 299 -0.53 24.60 -2.62
CA ASP A 299 0.59 24.77 -3.54
C ASP A 299 0.16 24.49 -5.00
N GLU A 300 0.21 25.54 -5.82
CA GLU A 300 -0.30 25.51 -7.19
C GLU A 300 0.43 24.47 -8.04
N GLU A 301 1.70 24.22 -7.73
CA GLU A 301 2.50 23.21 -8.37
C GLU A 301 1.96 21.81 -8.11
N LEU A 302 1.56 21.50 -6.87
CA LEU A 302 0.92 20.23 -6.50
C LEU A 302 -0.47 20.11 -7.15
N LEU A 303 -1.29 21.17 -7.09
CA LEU A 303 -2.60 21.22 -7.74
C LEU A 303 -2.51 20.92 -9.24
N ASN A 304 -1.56 21.55 -9.92
CA ASN A 304 -1.33 21.38 -11.35
C ASN A 304 -0.85 19.96 -11.72
N ARG A 305 -0.47 19.13 -10.75
CA ARG A 305 -0.11 17.73 -10.97
C ARG A 305 -1.21 16.73 -10.55
N CYS A 306 -2.21 17.15 -9.79
CA CYS A 306 -3.33 16.30 -9.38
C CYS A 306 -4.57 16.50 -10.27
N LEU A 307 -5.45 15.49 -10.27
CA LEU A 307 -6.87 15.64 -10.57
C LEU A 307 -7.55 16.20 -9.32
N VAL A 308 -8.18 17.37 -9.44
CA VAL A 308 -8.84 18.03 -8.32
C VAL A 308 -10.31 17.62 -8.29
N LEU A 309 -10.70 16.85 -7.29
CA LEU A 309 -12.08 16.43 -7.08
C LEU A 309 -12.74 17.35 -6.05
N THR A 310 -13.88 17.91 -6.41
CA THR A 310 -14.69 18.75 -5.51
C THR A 310 -15.95 18.01 -5.10
N VAL A 311 -16.20 17.93 -3.80
CA VAL A 311 -17.37 17.24 -3.24
C VAL A 311 -18.63 18.10 -3.46
N ASN A 312 -19.76 17.45 -3.69
CA ASN A 312 -21.05 18.12 -3.88
C ASN A 312 -21.60 18.62 -2.53
N GLU A 313 -21.59 19.93 -2.35
CA GLU A 313 -22.07 20.60 -1.13
C GLU A 313 -23.50 21.18 -1.31
N SER A 314 -24.25 20.68 -2.30
CA SER A 314 -25.63 21.13 -2.54
C SER A 314 -26.59 20.70 -1.41
N ARG A 315 -27.70 21.43 -1.30
CA ARG A 315 -28.76 21.11 -0.35
C ARG A 315 -29.39 19.75 -0.69
N GLU A 316 -29.64 19.52 -1.97
CA GLU A 316 -30.21 18.28 -2.50
C GLU A 316 -29.32 17.08 -2.14
N GLN A 317 -28.00 17.25 -2.24
CA GLN A 317 -27.04 16.24 -1.83
C GLN A 317 -27.07 15.98 -0.33
N THR A 318 -27.15 17.03 0.48
CA THR A 318 -27.26 16.90 1.94
C THR A 318 -28.54 16.17 2.35
N GLU A 319 -29.67 16.48 1.69
CA GLU A 319 -30.95 15.80 1.91
C GLU A 319 -30.88 14.31 1.53
N ALA A 320 -30.21 13.98 0.43
CA ALA A 320 -29.96 12.59 0.01
C ALA A 320 -29.10 11.82 1.03
N ILE A 321 -28.04 12.45 1.55
CA ILE A 321 -27.19 11.87 2.60
C ILE A 321 -28.01 11.59 3.87
N HIS A 322 -28.82 12.56 4.32
CA HIS A 322 -29.69 12.36 5.48
C HIS A 322 -30.70 11.23 5.29
N ALA A 323 -31.28 11.11 4.08
CA ALA A 323 -32.18 10.02 3.75
C ALA A 323 -31.49 8.65 3.84
N LEU A 324 -30.27 8.54 3.31
CA LEU A 324 -29.46 7.33 3.40
C LEU A 324 -29.07 7.00 4.84
N GLN A 325 -28.65 7.99 5.63
CA GLN A 325 -28.31 7.80 7.04
C GLN A 325 -29.50 7.26 7.85
N ARG A 326 -30.73 7.75 7.59
CA ARG A 326 -31.95 7.19 8.18
C ARG A 326 -32.23 5.77 7.69
N HIS A 327 -32.06 5.53 6.39
CA HIS A 327 -32.25 4.19 5.81
C HIS A 327 -31.29 3.15 6.43
N LYS A 328 -30.04 3.52 6.72
CA LYS A 328 -29.06 2.67 7.41
C LYS A 328 -29.50 2.21 8.81
N GLN A 329 -30.41 2.93 9.46
CA GLN A 329 -30.96 2.55 10.77
C GLN A 329 -32.12 1.55 10.68
N THR A 330 -32.50 1.12 9.47
CA THR A 330 -33.55 0.12 9.23
C THR A 330 -32.96 -1.28 9.06
N LEU A 331 -33.80 -2.32 9.12
CA LEU A 331 -33.38 -3.69 8.80
C LEU A 331 -32.82 -3.81 7.37
N ALA A 332 -33.42 -3.12 6.40
CA ALA A 332 -32.90 -3.07 5.03
C ALA A 332 -31.50 -2.43 4.98
N GLY A 333 -31.27 -1.39 5.78
CA GLY A 333 -29.96 -0.78 5.96
C GLY A 333 -28.91 -1.72 6.57
N LEU A 334 -29.30 -2.57 7.53
CA LEU A 334 -28.42 -3.57 8.11
C LEU A 334 -28.01 -4.64 7.08
N LEU A 335 -28.96 -5.10 6.25
CA LEU A 335 -28.68 -6.05 5.17
C LEU A 335 -27.74 -5.45 4.11
N MET A 336 -27.93 -4.16 3.78
CA MET A 336 -27.05 -3.41 2.88
C MET A 336 -25.60 -3.33 3.40
N GLU A 337 -25.38 -3.25 4.72
CA GLU A 337 -24.01 -3.24 5.28
C GLU A 337 -23.32 -4.62 5.09
N ASN A 338 -24.07 -5.72 5.13
CA ASN A 338 -23.54 -7.04 4.83
C ASN A 338 -23.19 -7.18 3.34
N GLU A 339 -24.05 -6.66 2.46
CA GLU A 339 -23.81 -6.62 1.01
C GLU A 339 -22.58 -5.77 0.67
N LYS A 340 -22.39 -4.64 1.35
CA LYS A 340 -21.18 -3.82 1.22
C LYS A 340 -19.90 -4.60 1.53
N GLY A 341 -19.91 -5.48 2.52
CA GLY A 341 -18.77 -6.36 2.83
C GLY A 341 -18.39 -7.26 1.64
N TYR A 342 -19.40 -7.93 1.07
CA TYR A 342 -19.24 -8.76 -0.12
C TYR A 342 -18.72 -7.97 -1.33
N LEU A 343 -19.33 -6.82 -1.63
CA LEU A 343 -18.91 -5.97 -2.75
C LEU A 343 -17.48 -5.46 -2.58
N THR A 344 -17.12 -5.08 -1.35
CA THR A 344 -15.75 -4.63 -1.03
C THR A 344 -14.75 -5.74 -1.34
N GLU A 345 -15.00 -6.96 -0.88
CA GLU A 345 -14.13 -8.11 -1.15
C GLU A 345 -14.06 -8.46 -2.64
N LEU A 346 -15.20 -8.44 -3.35
CA LEU A 346 -15.29 -8.65 -4.80
C LEU A 346 -14.39 -7.67 -5.57
N HIS A 347 -14.48 -6.38 -5.25
CA HIS A 347 -13.67 -5.35 -5.91
C HIS A 347 -12.19 -5.46 -5.55
N GLN A 348 -11.84 -5.77 -4.30
CA GLN A 348 -10.45 -6.03 -3.92
C GLN A 348 -9.88 -7.22 -4.70
N ASN A 349 -10.65 -8.30 -4.83
CA ASN A 349 -10.24 -9.47 -5.61
C ASN A 349 -10.08 -9.13 -7.10
N ALA A 350 -11.01 -8.36 -7.68
CA ALA A 350 -10.87 -7.86 -9.05
C ALA A 350 -9.58 -7.02 -9.23
N GLN A 351 -9.28 -6.14 -8.28
CA GLN A 351 -8.07 -5.33 -8.29
C GLN A 351 -6.78 -6.17 -8.21
N ARG A 352 -6.77 -7.28 -7.46
CA ARG A 352 -5.65 -8.25 -7.42
C ARG A 352 -5.41 -8.94 -8.76
N LEU A 353 -6.46 -9.15 -9.56
CA LEU A 353 -6.37 -9.79 -10.87
C LEU A 353 -5.83 -8.84 -11.96
N LEU A 354 -5.90 -7.53 -11.78
CA LEU A 354 -5.41 -6.57 -12.79
C LEU A 354 -3.89 -6.68 -12.97
N LYS A 355 -3.46 -6.93 -14.21
CA LYS A 355 -2.04 -6.97 -14.58
C LYS A 355 -1.56 -5.60 -15.03
N PRO A 356 -0.29 -5.23 -14.75
CA PRO A 356 0.32 -3.98 -15.22
C PRO A 356 0.71 -4.08 -16.71
N LEU A 357 -0.28 -4.06 -17.60
CA LEU A 357 -0.07 -4.13 -19.06
C LEU A 357 0.24 -2.74 -19.65
N LYS A 358 0.99 -2.70 -20.76
CA LYS A 358 1.15 -1.47 -21.53
C LYS A 358 -0.14 -1.15 -22.27
N VAL A 359 -0.45 0.14 -22.40
CA VAL A 359 -1.66 0.61 -23.09
C VAL A 359 -1.27 1.48 -24.27
N VAL A 360 -1.68 1.05 -25.46
CA VAL A 360 -1.47 1.78 -26.72
C VAL A 360 -2.77 2.46 -27.13
N ASN A 361 -2.70 3.75 -27.44
CA ASN A 361 -3.85 4.50 -27.93
C ASN A 361 -3.74 4.72 -29.45
N PRO A 362 -4.42 3.91 -30.30
CA PRO A 362 -4.37 4.08 -31.75
C PRO A 362 -5.03 5.38 -32.23
N PHE A 363 -5.85 6.02 -31.39
CA PHE A 363 -6.52 7.28 -31.68
C PHE A 363 -5.75 8.50 -31.20
N ALA A 364 -4.57 8.33 -30.58
CA ALA A 364 -3.84 9.42 -29.92
C ALA A 364 -3.58 10.63 -30.84
N SER A 365 -3.28 10.40 -32.13
CA SER A 365 -3.02 11.46 -33.11
C SER A 365 -4.27 12.25 -33.51
N GLN A 366 -5.47 11.72 -33.25
CA GLN A 366 -6.76 12.35 -33.54
C GLN A 366 -7.31 13.14 -32.35
N LEU A 367 -6.75 12.94 -31.16
CA LEU A 367 -7.17 13.64 -29.95
C LEU A 367 -6.65 15.08 -29.97
N THR A 368 -7.55 16.02 -29.72
CA THR A 368 -7.22 17.43 -29.56
C THR A 368 -7.45 17.84 -28.10
N PHE A 369 -6.58 18.71 -27.59
CA PHE A 369 -6.71 19.31 -26.27
C PHE A 369 -6.39 20.80 -26.35
N LEU A 370 -6.89 21.58 -25.40
CA LEU A 370 -6.60 23.02 -25.34
C LEU A 370 -5.08 23.26 -25.31
N SER A 371 -4.61 24.22 -26.09
CA SER A 371 -3.17 24.51 -26.28
C SER A 371 -2.83 25.98 -26.01
N ASP A 372 -3.72 26.70 -25.33
CA ASP A 372 -3.70 28.14 -25.09
C ASP A 372 -2.87 28.53 -23.85
N LYS A 373 -2.72 27.63 -22.86
CA LYS A 373 -1.97 27.87 -21.61
C LYS A 373 -0.91 26.78 -21.37
N THR A 374 0.24 27.12 -20.78
CA THR A 374 1.30 26.13 -20.44
C THR A 374 0.80 25.01 -19.53
N ARG A 375 -0.16 25.31 -18.65
CA ARG A 375 -0.82 24.34 -17.76
C ARG A 375 -1.46 23.17 -18.52
N THR A 376 -1.99 23.42 -19.72
CA THR A 376 -2.69 22.38 -20.49
C THR A 376 -1.78 21.24 -20.93
N ARG A 377 -0.45 21.42 -20.93
CA ARG A 377 0.51 20.33 -21.16
C ARG A 377 0.38 19.23 -20.11
N ARG A 378 0.21 19.61 -18.83
CA ARG A 378 0.02 18.66 -17.72
C ARG A 378 -1.38 18.06 -17.76
N ASP A 379 -2.40 18.88 -17.98
CA ASP A 379 -3.79 18.41 -18.03
C ASP A 379 -4.06 17.47 -19.22
N HIS A 380 -3.39 17.71 -20.36
CA HIS A 380 -3.41 16.78 -21.50
C HIS A 380 -2.81 15.42 -21.12
N MET A 381 -1.68 15.40 -20.42
CA MET A 381 -1.12 14.13 -19.94
C MET A 381 -2.04 13.42 -18.95
N LYS A 382 -2.69 14.13 -18.03
CA LYS A 382 -3.69 13.53 -17.13
C LYS A 382 -4.86 12.92 -17.91
N TYR A 383 -5.34 13.60 -18.94
CA TYR A 383 -6.40 13.10 -19.82
C TYR A 383 -5.98 11.82 -20.55
N LEU A 384 -4.76 11.78 -21.11
CA LEU A 384 -4.23 10.57 -21.75
C LEU A 384 -4.06 9.42 -20.76
N THR A 385 -3.54 9.67 -19.56
CA THR A 385 -3.41 8.65 -18.51
C THR A 385 -4.78 8.18 -18.00
N LEU A 386 -5.80 9.05 -17.96
CA LEU A 386 -7.17 8.66 -17.64
C LEU A 386 -7.72 7.67 -18.68
N ILE A 387 -7.54 7.95 -19.97
CA ILE A 387 -7.89 7.00 -21.05
C ILE A 387 -7.17 5.66 -20.85
N GLN A 388 -5.87 5.70 -20.56
CA GLN A 388 -5.09 4.48 -20.33
C GLN A 388 -5.61 3.68 -19.13
N SER A 389 -5.99 4.37 -18.05
CA SER A 389 -6.52 3.75 -16.84
C SER A 389 -7.87 3.07 -17.10
N ILE A 390 -8.72 3.67 -17.94
CA ILE A 390 -9.98 3.07 -18.38
C ILE A 390 -9.71 1.81 -19.19
N ALA A 391 -8.84 1.87 -20.19
CA ALA A 391 -8.49 0.68 -20.98
C ALA A 391 -7.87 -0.43 -20.10
N LEU A 392 -7.00 -0.08 -19.15
CA LEU A 392 -6.37 -1.03 -18.23
C LEU A 392 -7.39 -1.73 -17.31
N LEU A 393 -8.41 -1.00 -16.84
CA LEU A 393 -9.51 -1.59 -16.08
C LEU A 393 -10.28 -2.62 -16.93
N HIS A 394 -10.46 -2.35 -18.23
CA HIS A 394 -11.14 -3.24 -19.17
C HIS A 394 -10.20 -4.31 -19.77
N GLN A 395 -9.00 -4.55 -19.22
CA GLN A 395 -8.02 -5.46 -19.84
C GLN A 395 -8.53 -6.90 -20.09
N TYR A 396 -9.51 -7.36 -19.31
CA TYR A 396 -10.15 -8.68 -19.47
C TYR A 396 -11.27 -8.71 -20.53
N GLN A 397 -11.58 -7.56 -21.13
CA GLN A 397 -12.52 -7.37 -22.23
C GLN A 397 -11.80 -7.00 -23.54
N ARG A 398 -10.47 -7.14 -23.57
CA ARG A 398 -9.61 -6.73 -24.67
C ARG A 398 -8.69 -7.88 -25.05
N ASP A 399 -8.30 -7.91 -26.31
CA ASP A 399 -7.25 -8.80 -26.78
C ASP A 399 -5.89 -8.26 -26.31
N VAL A 400 -5.14 -9.09 -25.58
CA VAL A 400 -3.74 -8.81 -25.24
C VAL A 400 -2.88 -9.11 -26.45
N LYS A 401 -2.30 -8.06 -27.03
CA LYS A 401 -1.42 -8.13 -28.20
C LYS A 401 0.03 -8.19 -27.75
N GLN A 402 0.88 -8.80 -28.59
CA GLN A 402 2.31 -8.88 -28.36
C GLN A 402 3.06 -8.32 -29.57
N VAL A 403 4.11 -7.55 -29.31
CA VAL A 403 5.04 -7.10 -30.34
C VAL A 403 6.48 -7.37 -29.90
N GLU A 404 7.28 -7.92 -30.80
CA GLU A 404 8.71 -8.08 -30.58
C GLU A 404 9.45 -6.87 -31.15
N HIS A 405 10.25 -6.21 -30.32
CA HIS A 405 11.12 -5.14 -30.75
C HIS A 405 12.49 -5.29 -30.11
N ARG A 406 13.53 -5.42 -30.94
CA ARG A 406 14.93 -5.58 -30.50
C ARG A 406 15.14 -6.75 -29.52
N GLY A 407 14.45 -7.88 -29.73
CA GLY A 407 14.57 -9.07 -28.90
C GLY A 407 13.80 -9.02 -27.57
N THR A 408 13.01 -7.95 -27.33
CA THR A 408 12.10 -7.86 -26.18
C THR A 408 10.66 -8.00 -26.66
N VAL A 409 9.90 -8.90 -26.04
CA VAL A 409 8.45 -9.03 -26.24
C VAL A 409 7.73 -8.05 -25.32
N ILE A 410 6.88 -7.22 -25.90
CA ILE A 410 6.07 -6.24 -25.18
C ILE A 410 4.60 -6.65 -25.31
N GLU A 411 3.95 -6.94 -24.18
CA GLU A 411 2.51 -7.17 -24.12
C GLU A 411 1.78 -5.84 -23.93
N TYR A 412 0.72 -5.63 -24.72
CA TYR A 412 -0.08 -4.42 -24.66
C TYR A 412 -1.54 -4.66 -25.01
N ILE A 413 -2.40 -3.76 -24.54
CA ILE A 413 -3.79 -3.65 -24.96
C ILE A 413 -4.01 -2.32 -25.70
N GLU A 414 -5.06 -2.27 -26.52
CA GLU A 414 -5.43 -1.07 -27.26
C GLU A 414 -6.63 -0.37 -26.63
N VAL A 415 -6.58 0.96 -26.63
CA VAL A 415 -7.72 1.81 -26.26
C VAL A 415 -8.83 1.68 -27.30
N GLU A 416 -10.07 1.59 -26.84
CA GLU A 416 -11.27 1.66 -27.67
C GLU A 416 -11.92 3.05 -27.64
N ARG A 417 -12.79 3.33 -28.62
CA ARG A 417 -13.51 4.62 -28.69
C ARG A 417 -14.39 4.87 -27.47
N SER A 418 -14.97 3.81 -26.89
CA SER A 418 -15.77 3.90 -25.66
C SER A 418 -14.97 4.47 -24.49
N ASP A 419 -13.68 4.12 -24.38
CA ASP A 419 -12.80 4.58 -23.31
C ASP A 419 -12.59 6.09 -23.42
N ILE A 420 -12.42 6.60 -24.65
CA ILE A 420 -12.30 8.03 -24.95
C ILE A 420 -13.62 8.77 -24.64
N VAL A 421 -14.77 8.19 -24.97
CA VAL A 421 -16.08 8.78 -24.63
C VAL A 421 -16.26 8.91 -23.12
N LEU A 422 -15.89 7.88 -22.36
CA LEU A 422 -15.93 7.92 -20.89
C LEU A 422 -14.93 8.94 -20.35
N ALA A 423 -13.70 8.95 -20.85
CA ALA A 423 -12.68 9.91 -20.45
C ALA A 423 -13.14 11.35 -20.71
N ASN A 424 -13.79 11.62 -21.85
CA ASN A 424 -14.33 12.94 -22.19
C ASN A 424 -15.40 13.40 -21.18
N ARG A 425 -16.30 12.50 -20.80
CA ARG A 425 -17.35 12.79 -19.81
C ARG A 425 -16.74 13.16 -18.46
N LEU A 426 -15.82 12.33 -17.96
CA LEU A 426 -15.15 12.55 -16.67
C LEU A 426 -14.26 13.81 -16.71
N ALA A 427 -13.49 14.00 -17.78
CA ALA A 427 -12.60 15.15 -17.95
C ALA A 427 -13.37 16.47 -18.01
N HIS A 428 -14.53 16.49 -18.66
CA HIS A 428 -15.37 17.70 -18.70
C HIS A 428 -15.79 18.15 -17.29
N GLU A 429 -16.18 17.19 -16.44
CA GLU A 429 -16.60 17.50 -15.07
C GLU A 429 -15.43 17.80 -14.13
N ILE A 430 -14.27 17.17 -14.32
CA ILE A 430 -13.15 17.25 -13.37
C ILE A 430 -12.12 18.29 -13.81
N LEU A 431 -11.63 18.20 -15.05
CA LEU A 431 -10.64 19.12 -15.62
C LEU A 431 -11.28 20.42 -16.09
N GLY A 432 -12.51 20.36 -16.63
CA GLY A 432 -13.24 21.56 -17.08
C GLY A 432 -13.47 22.56 -15.95
N ARG A 433 -13.75 22.07 -14.73
CA ARG A 433 -13.91 22.92 -13.53
C ARG A 433 -12.62 23.59 -13.07
N THR A 434 -11.45 23.03 -13.39
CA THR A 434 -10.14 23.57 -12.98
C THR A 434 -9.53 24.55 -13.99
N LEU A 435 -10.03 24.56 -15.23
CA LEU A 435 -9.66 25.52 -16.28
C LEU A 435 -10.41 26.86 -16.14
N ASP A 436 -11.54 26.85 -15.44
CA ASP A 436 -12.21 28.05 -14.96
C ASP A 436 -11.50 28.57 -13.69
N GLU A 437 -11.10 29.84 -13.72
CA GLU A 437 -10.27 30.49 -12.69
C GLU A 437 -10.99 30.72 -11.34
N MET A 438 -12.23 30.24 -11.17
CA MET A 438 -13.01 30.42 -9.94
C MET A 438 -13.52 29.09 -9.37
N PRO A 439 -13.29 28.81 -8.07
CA PRO A 439 -13.94 27.73 -7.35
C PRO A 439 -15.47 27.80 -7.51
N PRO A 440 -16.18 26.66 -7.63
CA PRO A 440 -17.64 26.64 -7.84
C PRO A 440 -18.41 27.42 -6.76
N GLN A 441 -17.87 27.47 -5.54
CA GLN A 441 -18.45 28.18 -4.40
C GLN A 441 -18.56 29.69 -4.65
N THR A 442 -17.64 30.28 -5.40
CA THR A 442 -17.63 31.71 -5.73
C THR A 442 -18.64 32.07 -6.82
N ARG A 443 -19.20 31.09 -7.55
CA ARG A 443 -20.20 31.33 -8.60
C ARG A 443 -21.61 31.59 -8.08
N LYS A 444 -21.90 31.24 -6.82
CA LYS A 444 -23.24 31.34 -6.22
C LYS A 444 -23.47 32.64 -5.41
N LEU A 445 -22.49 33.54 -5.38
CA LEU A 445 -22.56 34.83 -4.70
C LEU A 445 -22.98 35.95 -5.65
#